data_AF-K3XVZ3-F1
#
_entry.id   AF-K3XVZ3-F1
#
_cell.length_a   1.000
_cell.length_b   1.000
_cell.length_c   1.000
_cell.angle_alpha   90.00
_cell.angle_beta   90.00
_cell.angle_gamma   90.00
#
_symmetry.space_group_name_H-M   'P 1'
#
loop_
_entity.id
_entity.type
_entity.pdbx_description
1 polymer ?
#
loop_
_entity_poly.entity_id
_entity_poly.type
_entity_poly.pdbx_seq_one_letter_code
_entity_poly.pdbx_strand_id
1 'polypeptide(L)'
;MSTCLHVQDPRKSAMSRPLDFAVLKYKNQKLSEQLEVHKFEFRALESRFNDLKEKQRTHNETLVLVKSYWERLVADLELDSVCKSESSNLSCSTGHNNVRKDGICMALERDFLNRLLEAGATESSDCSPSCHPGNDVPPEQSSTINVLQKFFLPSSDLWHVNNEFVSAALTKLPENEHSRQLRSATSDVLSKLNKVIQVVDNLHLKHRQLAGNYQKQRDSNAWNKAEQKRLKEELTSTVAKLEETKHELAALKAQGDNKQGTPILVPTVGNKNATAEKVRDKQRELQDLEATHKELMELSSKRLEEIRRLHKERIETLNKLATFQNILTDFKSIRSSKAFQLVNDQLQKSQAELDDHRTLLEKLQVDMDSFIWQERQFNQKVDLAEIPQKVSAYCMSRIADLEKDVQKLSNEKNMLVLKLEEASREPGRNQVISKFRALVSSLPTEMGSVQRELSKHKDASLQLHSLRAEVHSLSSILNRREQEIEEISCKSGHADSDITQLQYLVRDLRENAEELKLFVELYKHESTDSRQLMESRDRELSEWARVHVLKYSLNESKLEQRVIAANEAEAMSQQRLATAEAEIAELSQKLEASRRYSIHIHSSFSI
;
A
#
# COMPACT_ATOMS: atom_id res chain seq x y z
N MET A 1 -5.73 71.57 96.91
CA MET A 1 -6.82 70.59 96.71
C MET A 1 -6.21 69.32 96.15
N SER A 2 -6.33 68.24 96.91
CA SER A 2 -5.76 66.91 96.64
C SER A 2 -6.41 66.23 95.44
N THR A 3 -5.60 65.41 94.74
CA THR A 3 -5.78 63.97 94.41
C THR A 3 -5.16 63.69 93.04
N CYS A 4 -4.64 62.51 92.71
CA CYS A 4 -4.04 61.40 93.44
C CYS A 4 -3.33 60.58 92.35
N LEU A 5 -2.10 60.13 92.61
CA LEU A 5 -1.38 59.20 91.73
C LEU A 5 -2.17 57.89 91.57
N HIS A 6 -2.29 57.38 90.34
CA HIS A 6 -2.55 55.96 90.10
C HIS A 6 -1.47 55.38 89.21
N VAL A 7 -0.54 54.69 89.86
CA VAL A 7 0.44 53.78 89.28
C VAL A 7 -0.32 52.59 88.71
N GLN A 8 -0.26 52.38 87.40
CA GLN A 8 -0.72 51.13 86.79
C GLN A 8 0.46 50.18 86.54
N ASP A 9 0.27 48.99 87.11
CA ASP A 9 1.11 47.81 87.19
C ASP A 9 1.67 47.31 85.83
N PRO A 10 2.99 47.10 85.67
CA PRO A 10 3.57 46.64 84.40
C PRO A 10 3.26 45.18 84.04
N ARG A 11 2.58 44.42 84.91
CA ARG A 11 2.30 42.99 84.67
C ARG A 11 1.09 42.69 83.78
N LYS A 12 0.31 43.69 83.35
CA LYS A 12 -0.87 43.47 82.48
C LYS A 12 -0.65 43.69 80.98
N SER A 13 0.55 44.10 80.53
CA SER A 13 0.82 44.29 79.09
C SER A 13 1.47 43.09 78.37
N ALA A 14 1.69 41.97 79.07
CA ALA A 14 2.38 40.80 78.52
C ALA A 14 1.45 39.73 77.91
N MET A 15 0.16 39.72 78.25
CA MET A 15 -0.77 38.67 77.81
C MET A 15 -1.48 38.94 76.47
N SER A 16 -1.42 40.18 75.91
CA SER A 16 -2.00 40.50 74.60
C SER A 16 -1.00 40.43 73.43
N ARG A 17 0.31 40.50 73.70
CA ARG A 17 1.36 40.54 72.67
C ARG A 17 1.57 39.22 71.89
N PRO A 18 1.49 38.02 72.51
CA PRO A 18 1.72 36.77 71.77
C PRO A 18 0.63 36.49 70.73
N LEU A 19 -0.62 36.86 71.05
CA LEU A 19 -1.77 36.69 70.17
C LEU A 19 -1.67 37.66 68.97
N ASP A 20 -1.34 38.93 69.22
CA ASP A 20 -1.12 39.91 68.15
C ASP A 20 0.08 39.54 67.27
N PHE A 21 1.16 39.02 67.85
CA PHE A 21 2.31 38.56 67.07
C PHE A 21 1.99 37.36 66.18
N ALA A 22 1.21 36.39 66.69
CA ALA A 22 0.76 35.24 65.91
C ALA A 22 -0.18 35.65 64.77
N VAL A 23 -1.11 36.58 65.02
CA VAL A 23 -2.02 37.12 63.99
C VAL A 23 -1.24 37.90 62.93
N LEU A 24 -0.27 38.71 63.33
CA LEU A 24 0.58 39.48 62.41
C LEU A 24 1.48 38.56 61.58
N LYS A 25 2.03 37.50 62.19
CA LYS A 25 2.80 36.46 61.50
C LYS A 25 1.95 35.72 60.46
N TYR A 26 0.72 35.34 60.81
CA TYR A 26 -0.20 34.71 59.88
C TYR A 26 -0.59 35.64 58.72
N LYS A 27 -0.87 36.92 59.01
CA LYS A 27 -1.15 37.92 57.96
C LYS A 27 0.05 38.14 57.03
N ASN A 28 1.26 38.26 57.58
CA ASN A 28 2.48 38.39 56.76
C ASN A 28 2.75 37.14 55.92
N GLN A 29 2.49 35.95 56.46
CA GLN A 29 2.62 34.72 55.70
C GLN A 29 1.63 34.68 54.53
N LYS A 30 0.36 35.03 54.77
CA LYS A 30 -0.66 35.07 53.72
C LYS A 30 -0.37 36.12 52.65
N LEU A 31 0.16 37.27 53.03
CA LEU A 31 0.63 38.30 52.09
C LEU A 31 1.84 37.83 51.28
N SER A 32 2.77 37.10 51.90
CA SER A 32 3.91 36.51 51.21
C SER A 32 3.47 35.46 50.19
N GLU A 33 2.51 34.62 50.54
CA GLU A 33 1.92 33.63 49.63
C GLU A 33 1.23 34.31 48.44
N GLN A 34 0.45 35.37 48.69
CA GLN A 34 -0.17 36.17 47.61
C GLN A 34 0.88 36.86 46.73
N LEU A 35 1.96 37.36 47.31
CA LEU A 35 3.05 37.98 46.56
C LEU A 35 3.73 36.95 45.62
N GLU A 36 3.95 35.73 46.08
CA GLU A 36 4.53 34.66 45.24
C GLU A 36 3.58 34.24 44.11
N VAL A 37 2.27 34.18 44.37
CA VAL A 37 1.26 33.95 43.32
C VAL A 37 1.32 35.05 42.26
N HIS A 38 1.32 36.32 42.66
CA HIS A 38 1.39 37.44 41.72
C HIS A 38 2.72 37.51 40.97
N LYS A 39 3.85 37.13 41.58
CA LYS A 39 5.13 37.01 40.87
C LYS A 39 5.09 35.94 39.79
N PHE A 40 4.43 34.82 40.06
CA PHE A 40 4.24 33.76 39.07
C PHE A 40 3.34 34.23 37.92
N GLU A 41 2.21 34.87 38.24
CA GLU A 41 1.31 35.46 37.24
C GLU A 41 2.01 36.52 36.38
N PHE A 42 2.84 37.38 36.98
CA PHE A 42 3.61 38.39 36.26
C PHE A 42 4.59 37.75 35.28
N ARG A 43 5.34 36.72 35.71
CA ARG A 43 6.25 35.97 34.82
C ARG A 43 5.49 35.29 33.68
N ALA A 44 4.31 34.74 33.94
CA ALA A 44 3.47 34.14 32.91
C ALA A 44 2.99 35.20 31.90
N LEU A 45 2.58 36.38 32.37
CA LEU A 45 2.15 37.48 31.51
C LEU A 45 3.32 38.07 30.70
N GLU A 46 4.49 38.20 31.31
CA GLU A 46 5.72 38.65 30.66
C GLU A 46 6.15 37.67 29.54
N SER A 47 6.05 36.36 29.78
CA SER A 47 6.26 35.34 28.73
C SER A 47 5.29 35.53 27.57
N ARG A 48 3.99 35.71 27.85
CA ARG A 48 2.97 35.93 26.81
C ARG A 48 3.20 37.22 26.03
N PHE A 49 3.67 38.28 26.71
CA PHE A 49 4.02 39.53 26.06
C PHE A 49 5.21 39.37 25.10
N ASN A 50 6.24 38.63 25.51
CA ASN A 50 7.38 38.31 24.66
C ASN A 50 6.96 37.46 23.44
N ASP A 51 6.08 36.46 23.63
CA ASP A 51 5.53 35.67 22.53
C ASP A 51 4.76 36.54 21.53
N LEU A 52 3.96 37.50 22.00
CA LEU A 52 3.24 38.43 21.15
C LEU A 52 4.18 39.36 20.39
N LYS A 53 5.25 39.84 21.04
CA LYS A 53 6.28 40.67 20.41
C LYS A 53 7.00 39.93 19.28
N GLU A 54 7.32 38.65 19.48
CA GLU A 54 7.93 37.82 18.44
C GLU A 54 6.96 37.51 17.28
N LYS A 55 5.68 37.26 17.59
CA LYS A 55 4.63 37.15 16.57
C LYS A 55 4.47 38.44 15.76
N GLN A 56 4.56 39.59 16.40
CA GLN A 56 4.50 40.87 15.71
C GLN A 56 5.72 41.08 14.81
N ARG A 57 6.92 40.70 15.27
CA ARG A 57 8.14 40.75 14.47
C ARG A 57 8.03 39.88 13.21
N THR A 58 7.65 38.61 13.37
CA THR A 58 7.48 37.68 12.24
C THR A 58 6.38 38.12 11.28
N HIS A 59 5.30 38.72 11.79
CA HIS A 59 4.27 39.35 10.95
C HIS A 59 4.83 40.52 10.13
N ASN A 60 5.62 41.41 10.75
CA ASN A 60 6.25 42.53 10.04
C ASN A 60 7.24 42.05 8.98
N GLU A 61 8.05 41.03 9.26
CA GLU A 61 8.95 40.41 8.28
C GLU A 61 8.16 39.83 7.10
N THR A 62 7.01 39.20 7.37
CA THR A 62 6.10 38.70 6.33
C THR A 62 5.50 39.83 5.50
N LEU A 63 5.09 40.94 6.13
CA LEU A 63 4.56 42.12 5.43
C LEU A 63 5.60 42.73 4.49
N VAL A 64 6.86 42.85 4.92
CA VAL A 64 7.96 43.33 4.08
C VAL A 64 8.15 42.40 2.87
N LEU A 65 8.11 41.08 3.09
CA LEU A 65 8.23 40.09 2.02
C LEU A 65 7.06 40.21 1.02
N VAL A 66 5.83 40.29 1.53
CA VAL A 66 4.62 40.48 0.71
C VAL A 66 4.69 41.79 -0.08
N LYS A 67 5.14 42.88 0.53
CA LYS A 67 5.35 44.17 -0.17
C LYS A 67 6.33 44.00 -1.33
N SER A 68 7.44 43.30 -1.11
CA SER A 68 8.44 43.07 -2.17
C SER A 68 7.91 42.22 -3.33
N TYR A 69 7.07 41.22 -3.05
CA TYR A 69 6.39 40.44 -4.09
C TYR A 69 5.32 41.26 -4.81
N TRP A 70 4.59 42.10 -4.10
CA TRP A 70 3.57 42.97 -4.68
C TRP A 70 4.19 44.02 -5.62
N GLU A 71 5.27 44.67 -5.19
CA GLU A 71 6.03 45.62 -6.02
C GLU A 71 6.58 44.95 -7.28
N ARG A 72 7.10 43.71 -7.17
CA ARG A 72 7.55 42.94 -8.33
C ARG A 72 6.39 42.59 -9.27
N LEU A 73 5.25 42.16 -8.73
CA LEU A 73 4.06 41.85 -9.53
C LEU A 73 3.55 43.09 -10.27
N VAL A 74 3.54 44.26 -9.63
CA VAL A 74 3.16 45.52 -10.28
C VAL A 74 4.14 45.85 -11.42
N ALA A 75 5.45 45.70 -11.20
CA ALA A 75 6.45 45.92 -12.25
C ALA A 75 6.30 44.94 -13.44
N ASP A 76 6.04 43.66 -13.17
CA ASP A 76 5.81 42.65 -14.22
C ASP A 76 4.52 42.95 -15.02
N LEU A 77 3.46 43.38 -14.34
CA LEU A 77 2.19 43.77 -14.98
C LEU A 77 2.30 45.06 -15.80
N GLU A 78 3.16 46.01 -15.38
CA GLU A 78 3.47 47.19 -16.18
C GLU A 78 4.14 46.82 -17.50
N LEU A 79 5.09 45.88 -17.49
CA LEU A 79 5.78 45.38 -18.69
C LEU A 79 4.82 44.71 -19.68
N ASP A 80 3.89 43.90 -19.21
CA ASP A 80 2.88 43.24 -20.06
C ASP A 80 1.83 44.22 -20.64
N SER A 81 1.61 45.36 -19.99
CA SER A 81 0.68 46.40 -20.47
C SER A 81 1.20 47.18 -21.68
N VAL A 82 2.53 47.30 -21.83
CA VAL A 82 3.19 47.98 -22.95
C VAL A 82 3.19 47.11 -24.21
N CYS A 83 3.37 45.79 -24.08
CA CYS A 83 3.36 44.86 -25.23
C CYS A 83 2.00 44.76 -25.96
N LYS A 84 0.87 45.07 -25.28
CA LYS A 84 -0.47 45.03 -25.91
C LYS A 84 -0.87 46.31 -26.64
N SER A 85 -0.20 47.43 -26.38
CA SER A 85 -0.55 48.71 -27.01
C SER A 85 0.07 48.87 -28.40
N GLU A 86 1.17 48.19 -28.72
CA GLU A 86 1.81 48.26 -30.05
C GLU A 86 1.18 47.35 -31.12
N SER A 87 0.42 46.30 -30.75
CA SER A 87 -0.17 45.37 -31.73
C SER A 87 -1.54 45.79 -32.29
N SER A 88 -2.09 46.91 -31.82
CA SER A 88 -3.46 47.35 -32.16
C SER A 88 -3.54 48.31 -33.37
N ASN A 89 -2.42 48.60 -34.05
CA ASN A 89 -2.41 49.45 -35.24
C ASN A 89 -2.55 48.62 -36.53
N LEU A 90 -3.70 47.97 -36.73
CA LEU A 90 -4.13 47.54 -38.07
C LEU A 90 -5.58 47.93 -38.33
N SER A 91 -5.74 48.69 -39.40
CA SER A 91 -6.93 49.33 -39.96
C SER A 91 -8.21 48.50 -40.04
N CYS A 92 -9.36 49.10 -39.75
CA CYS A 92 -10.41 49.28 -40.77
C CYS A 92 -11.38 50.41 -40.39
N SER A 93 -11.60 51.30 -41.35
CA SER A 93 -12.54 52.41 -41.36
C SER A 93 -13.99 51.92 -41.54
N THR A 94 -14.94 52.74 -41.08
CA THR A 94 -16.36 52.83 -41.48
C THR A 94 -17.37 52.20 -40.51
N GLY A 95 -18.22 53.06 -39.93
CA GLY A 95 -19.51 52.65 -39.36
C GLY A 95 -19.91 53.41 -38.10
N HIS A 96 -20.20 54.70 -38.21
CA HIS A 96 -20.97 55.45 -37.22
C HIS A 96 -22.25 54.70 -36.85
N ASN A 97 -22.49 54.46 -35.55
CA ASN A 97 -23.82 54.46 -34.96
C ASN A 97 -23.70 54.76 -33.46
N ASN A 98 -24.06 55.99 -33.10
CA ASN A 98 -24.17 56.48 -31.74
C ASN A 98 -25.40 55.83 -31.07
N VAL A 99 -25.19 54.96 -30.08
CA VAL A 99 -26.21 54.68 -29.06
C VAL A 99 -25.71 55.25 -27.74
N ARG A 100 -26.29 56.41 -27.39
CA ARG A 100 -26.17 57.06 -26.09
C ARG A 100 -26.72 56.11 -25.02
N LYS A 101 -25.84 55.50 -24.23
CA LYS A 101 -26.19 54.86 -22.96
C LYS A 101 -25.44 55.59 -21.84
N ASP A 102 -26.18 55.87 -20.78
CA ASP A 102 -25.91 56.88 -19.76
C ASP A 102 -24.48 56.88 -19.18
N GLY A 103 -23.91 58.09 -19.10
CA GLY A 103 -22.60 58.40 -18.53
C GLY A 103 -22.55 58.35 -17.00
N ILE A 104 -23.16 57.34 -16.37
CA ILE A 104 -23.19 57.18 -14.91
C ILE A 104 -22.16 56.12 -14.44
N CYS A 105 -21.77 55.16 -15.29
CA CYS A 105 -20.82 54.10 -14.92
C CYS A 105 -19.39 54.62 -14.63
N MET A 106 -18.91 55.59 -15.42
CA MET A 106 -17.51 56.06 -15.34
C MET A 106 -17.20 56.93 -14.11
N ALA A 107 -18.22 57.58 -13.55
CA ALA A 107 -18.07 58.41 -12.35
C ALA A 107 -18.07 57.56 -11.07
N LEU A 108 -18.89 56.51 -11.03
CA LEU A 108 -19.10 55.67 -9.86
C LEU A 108 -17.89 54.75 -9.55
N GLU A 109 -17.19 54.27 -10.57
CA GLU A 109 -15.97 53.45 -10.40
C GLU A 109 -14.78 54.28 -9.93
N ARG A 110 -14.70 55.55 -10.35
CA ARG A 110 -13.69 56.50 -9.86
C ARG A 110 -13.92 56.82 -8.38
N ASP A 111 -15.19 56.96 -7.98
CA ASP A 111 -15.59 57.13 -6.59
C ASP A 111 -15.34 55.89 -5.72
N PHE A 112 -15.43 54.68 -6.30
CA PHE A 112 -15.13 53.43 -5.60
C PHE A 112 -13.63 53.28 -5.33
N LEU A 113 -12.78 53.59 -6.32
CA LEU A 113 -11.32 53.56 -6.16
C LEU A 113 -10.83 54.65 -5.20
N ASN A 114 -11.43 55.85 -5.26
CA ASN A 114 -11.12 56.92 -4.30
C ASN A 114 -11.58 56.59 -2.88
N ARG A 115 -12.74 55.93 -2.70
CA ARG A 115 -13.18 55.44 -1.38
C ARG A 115 -12.34 54.29 -0.84
N LEU A 116 -11.81 53.45 -1.71
CA LEU A 116 -10.87 52.39 -1.32
C LEU A 116 -9.55 52.99 -0.83
N LEU A 117 -9.12 54.12 -1.42
CA LEU A 117 -7.98 54.91 -0.95
C LEU A 117 -8.25 55.55 0.42
N GLU A 118 -9.46 56.08 0.65
CA GLU A 118 -9.87 56.66 1.94
C GLU A 118 -10.08 55.60 3.05
N ALA A 119 -10.43 54.36 2.69
CA ALA A 119 -10.68 53.26 3.63
C ALA A 119 -9.41 52.48 4.04
N GLY A 120 -8.23 52.89 3.55
CA GLY A 120 -6.93 52.30 3.91
C GLY A 120 -6.51 52.64 5.34
N ALA A 121 -6.94 51.80 6.29
CA ALA A 121 -6.47 51.64 7.66
C ALA A 121 -5.39 52.61 8.22
N THR A 122 -5.82 53.58 9.03
CA THR A 122 -5.07 54.01 10.23
C THR A 122 -6.03 54.31 11.39
N GLU A 123 -6.31 53.30 12.22
CA GLU A 123 -6.63 53.52 13.63
C GLU A 123 -5.31 53.70 14.40
N SER A 124 -4.72 54.90 14.37
CA SER A 124 -3.90 55.40 15.48
C SER A 124 -3.65 56.90 15.35
N SER A 125 -3.73 57.57 16.50
CA SER A 125 -3.48 59.00 16.76
C SER A 125 -4.69 59.93 16.64
N ASP A 126 -5.15 60.37 17.81
CA ASP A 126 -6.02 61.52 18.01
C ASP A 126 -5.51 62.76 17.26
N CYS A 127 -6.31 63.29 16.33
CA CYS A 127 -6.37 64.72 16.07
C CYS A 127 -7.66 65.10 15.34
N SER A 128 -8.25 66.19 15.81
CA SER A 128 -9.49 66.84 15.34
C SER A 128 -9.51 67.14 13.83
N PRO A 129 -10.68 67.15 13.16
CA PRO A 129 -10.77 67.45 11.74
C PRO A 129 -10.75 68.97 11.48
N SER A 130 -9.76 69.44 10.73
CA SER A 130 -9.78 70.74 10.08
C SER A 130 -9.25 70.63 8.64
N CYS A 131 -10.07 71.12 7.72
CA CYS A 131 -10.01 71.13 6.26
C CYS A 131 -8.64 71.43 5.61
N HIS A 132 -8.24 70.64 4.60
CA HIS A 132 -7.94 71.06 3.21
C HIS A 132 -7.47 69.87 2.34
N PRO A 133 -7.90 69.74 1.06
CA PRO A 133 -7.42 68.67 0.18
C PRO A 133 -6.13 69.11 -0.50
N GLY A 134 -4.99 68.72 0.08
CA GLY A 134 -3.68 68.78 -0.57
C GLY A 134 -3.42 67.47 -1.30
N ASN A 135 -3.16 67.57 -2.61
CA ASN A 135 -2.72 66.46 -3.46
C ASN A 135 -1.35 65.95 -2.99
N ASP A 136 -1.31 64.97 -2.09
CA ASP A 136 -0.10 64.19 -1.80
C ASP A 136 -0.49 62.73 -1.59
N VAL A 137 -0.82 62.04 -2.69
CA VAL A 137 -0.86 60.57 -2.72
C VAL A 137 0.56 60.07 -3.05
N PRO A 138 1.15 59.13 -2.29
CA PRO A 138 2.49 58.62 -2.56
C PRO A 138 2.60 58.07 -4.00
N PRO A 139 3.69 58.35 -4.74
CA PRO A 139 3.83 57.97 -6.14
C PRO A 139 3.69 56.45 -6.41
N GLU A 140 3.97 55.60 -5.41
CA GLU A 140 3.82 54.14 -5.49
C GLU A 140 2.36 53.65 -5.58
N GLN A 141 1.39 54.40 -5.03
CA GLN A 141 -0.03 54.02 -5.10
C GLN A 141 -0.67 54.42 -6.43
N SER A 142 -0.16 55.49 -7.06
CA SER A 142 -0.66 56.00 -8.34
C SER A 142 -0.33 55.09 -9.52
N SER A 143 0.83 54.40 -9.51
CA SER A 143 1.18 53.42 -10.55
C SER A 143 0.26 52.19 -10.48
N THR A 144 0.04 51.66 -9.27
CA THR A 144 -0.85 50.52 -9.03
C THR A 144 -2.29 50.82 -9.46
N ILE A 145 -2.80 52.03 -9.19
CA ILE A 145 -4.14 52.46 -9.62
C ILE A 145 -4.23 52.66 -11.13
N ASN A 146 -3.18 53.18 -11.78
CA ASN A 146 -3.14 53.32 -13.24
C ASN A 146 -3.09 51.98 -13.96
N VAL A 147 -2.35 51.01 -13.42
CA VAL A 147 -2.31 49.62 -13.92
C VAL A 147 -3.68 48.98 -13.74
N LEU A 148 -4.26 49.05 -12.54
CA LEU A 148 -5.58 48.50 -12.26
C LEU A 148 -6.67 49.18 -13.11
N GLN A 149 -6.65 50.51 -13.30
CA GLN A 149 -7.59 51.20 -14.20
C GLN A 149 -7.46 50.70 -15.65
N LYS A 150 -6.24 50.50 -16.16
CA LYS A 150 -6.03 49.96 -17.52
C LYS A 150 -6.52 48.52 -17.67
N PHE A 151 -6.47 47.70 -16.62
CA PHE A 151 -6.95 46.32 -16.65
C PHE A 151 -8.46 46.17 -16.38
N PHE A 152 -9.05 47.02 -15.53
CA PHE A 152 -10.43 46.87 -15.09
C PHE A 152 -11.44 47.64 -15.95
N LEU A 153 -11.10 48.80 -16.53
CA LEU A 153 -12.03 49.53 -17.41
C LEU A 153 -12.48 48.76 -18.66
N PRO A 154 -11.68 47.88 -19.29
CA PRO A 154 -12.17 47.09 -20.42
C PRO A 154 -13.04 45.90 -19.98
N SER A 155 -13.03 45.49 -18.71
CA SER A 155 -13.47 44.13 -18.34
C SER A 155 -14.96 43.84 -18.61
N SER A 156 -15.87 44.81 -18.54
CA SER A 156 -17.27 44.62 -18.97
C SER A 156 -17.39 44.42 -20.49
N ASP A 157 -16.78 45.31 -21.26
CA ASP A 157 -17.01 45.41 -22.70
C ASP A 157 -16.16 44.42 -23.50
N LEU A 158 -14.99 44.04 -22.98
CA LEU A 158 -14.08 43.08 -23.62
C LEU A 158 -14.68 41.67 -23.65
N TRP A 159 -15.46 41.26 -22.65
CA TRP A 159 -16.10 39.93 -22.64
C TRP A 159 -17.23 39.83 -23.66
N HIS A 160 -18.05 40.88 -23.80
CA HIS A 160 -19.09 40.93 -24.82
C HIS A 160 -18.50 40.93 -26.23
N VAL A 161 -17.46 41.72 -26.47
CA VAL A 161 -16.74 41.77 -27.75
C VAL A 161 -16.05 40.45 -28.08
N ASN A 162 -15.45 39.78 -27.09
CA ASN A 162 -14.79 38.48 -27.31
C ASN A 162 -15.82 37.37 -27.58
N ASN A 163 -17.01 37.45 -26.97
CA ASN A 163 -18.09 36.48 -27.19
C ASN A 163 -18.78 36.67 -28.56
N GLU A 164 -18.95 37.92 -29.01
CA GLU A 164 -19.37 38.25 -30.38
C GLU A 164 -18.31 37.81 -31.41
N PHE A 165 -17.02 37.98 -31.11
CA PHE A 165 -15.92 37.52 -31.97
C PHE A 165 -15.89 35.99 -32.10
N VAL A 166 -16.05 35.26 -31.00
CA VAL A 166 -16.14 33.79 -31.01
C VAL A 166 -17.38 33.33 -31.78
N SER A 167 -18.52 34.00 -31.61
CA SER A 167 -19.75 33.70 -32.36
C SER A 167 -19.61 34.00 -33.86
N ALA A 168 -18.96 35.10 -34.22
CA ALA A 168 -18.66 35.48 -35.60
C ALA A 168 -17.62 34.56 -36.26
N ALA A 169 -16.65 34.05 -35.51
CA ALA A 169 -15.69 33.06 -36.01
C ALA A 169 -16.37 31.71 -36.27
N LEU A 170 -17.28 31.28 -35.37
CA LEU A 170 -18.02 30.02 -35.49
C LEU A 170 -18.99 29.98 -36.68
N THR A 171 -19.52 31.13 -37.12
CA THR A 171 -20.40 31.23 -38.31
C THR A 171 -19.64 31.18 -39.64
N LYS A 172 -18.31 31.36 -39.62
CA LYS A 172 -17.44 31.31 -40.82
C LYS A 172 -16.79 29.95 -41.07
N LEU A 173 -17.01 28.95 -40.21
CA LEU A 173 -16.47 27.59 -40.40
C LEU A 173 -17.24 26.79 -41.47
N PRO A 174 -16.56 25.92 -42.26
CA PRO A 174 -17.19 25.09 -43.28
C PRO A 174 -18.15 24.05 -42.69
N GLU A 175 -19.26 23.77 -43.36
CA GLU A 175 -20.36 22.90 -42.87
C GLU A 175 -20.00 21.39 -42.93
N ASN A 176 -19.14 20.95 -42.02
CA ASN A 176 -18.77 19.54 -41.85
C ASN A 176 -19.12 19.02 -40.44
N GLU A 177 -19.14 17.69 -40.25
CA GLU A 177 -19.56 17.07 -38.98
C GLU A 177 -18.73 17.55 -37.79
N HIS A 178 -17.42 17.70 -37.99
CA HIS A 178 -16.50 18.23 -36.97
C HIS A 178 -16.80 19.69 -36.60
N SER A 179 -17.15 20.55 -37.56
CA SER A 179 -17.55 21.95 -37.28
C SER A 179 -18.87 22.03 -36.52
N ARG A 180 -19.81 21.09 -36.75
CA ARG A 180 -21.09 21.03 -36.05
C ARG A 180 -20.88 20.59 -34.60
N GLN A 181 -20.02 19.60 -34.39
CA GLN A 181 -19.64 19.13 -33.07
C GLN A 181 -18.90 20.22 -32.28
N LEU A 182 -17.97 20.94 -32.92
CA LEU A 182 -17.27 22.07 -32.30
C LEU A 182 -18.23 23.22 -31.95
N ARG A 183 -19.15 23.60 -32.86
CA ARG A 183 -20.18 24.62 -32.59
C ARG A 183 -21.05 24.24 -31.39
N SER A 184 -21.48 22.98 -31.31
CA SER A 184 -22.31 22.51 -30.18
C SER A 184 -21.55 22.53 -28.84
N ALA A 185 -20.28 22.10 -28.83
CA ALA A 185 -19.45 22.12 -27.64
C ALA A 185 -19.14 23.55 -27.18
N THR A 186 -18.81 24.46 -28.10
CA THR A 186 -18.55 25.87 -27.77
C THR A 186 -19.81 26.58 -27.28
N SER A 187 -20.98 26.30 -27.87
CA SER A 187 -22.27 26.83 -27.39
C SER A 187 -22.61 26.34 -25.98
N ASP A 188 -22.34 25.07 -25.66
CA ASP A 188 -22.57 24.52 -24.32
C ASP A 188 -21.66 25.20 -23.28
N VAL A 189 -20.37 25.36 -23.61
CA VAL A 189 -19.39 26.08 -22.75
C VAL A 189 -19.78 27.54 -22.54
N LEU A 190 -20.19 28.26 -23.59
CA LEU A 190 -20.66 29.65 -23.48
C LEU A 190 -21.92 29.77 -22.63
N SER A 191 -22.85 28.82 -22.74
CA SER A 191 -24.06 28.81 -21.92
C SER A 191 -23.76 28.59 -20.44
N LYS A 192 -22.78 27.73 -20.13
CA LYS A 192 -22.30 27.48 -18.76
C LYS A 192 -21.56 28.69 -18.21
N LEU A 193 -20.72 29.32 -19.02
CA LEU A 193 -20.00 30.54 -18.64
C LEU A 193 -20.97 31.69 -18.32
N ASN A 194 -22.00 31.91 -19.14
CA ASN A 194 -23.02 32.93 -18.88
C ASN A 194 -23.79 32.68 -17.57
N LYS A 195 -24.09 31.43 -17.23
CA LYS A 195 -24.70 31.09 -15.94
C LYS A 195 -23.77 31.42 -14.77
N VAL A 196 -22.47 31.13 -14.90
CA VAL A 196 -21.47 31.47 -13.88
C VAL A 196 -21.36 32.98 -13.71
N ILE A 197 -21.30 33.75 -14.79
CA ILE A 197 -21.26 35.22 -14.75
C ILE A 197 -22.49 35.78 -14.03
N GLN A 198 -23.70 35.30 -14.37
CA GLN A 198 -24.93 35.72 -13.68
C GLN A 198 -24.92 35.42 -12.18
N VAL A 199 -24.35 34.28 -11.78
CA VAL A 199 -24.20 33.92 -10.37
C VAL A 199 -23.20 34.85 -9.67
N VAL A 200 -22.09 35.18 -10.32
CA VAL A 200 -21.07 36.11 -9.81
C VAL A 200 -21.64 37.53 -9.67
N ASP A 201 -22.40 38.02 -10.66
CA ASP A 201 -23.04 39.33 -10.59
C ASP A 201 -24.07 39.41 -9.46
N ASN A 202 -24.86 38.35 -9.28
CA ASN A 202 -25.81 38.25 -8.16
C ASN A 202 -25.08 38.23 -6.81
N LEU A 203 -23.97 37.50 -6.71
CA LEU A 203 -23.14 37.47 -5.52
C LEU A 203 -22.55 38.85 -5.20
N HIS A 204 -22.04 39.57 -6.21
CA HIS A 204 -21.55 40.94 -6.04
C HIS A 204 -22.66 41.90 -5.59
N LEU A 205 -23.85 41.78 -6.17
CA LEU A 205 -25.00 42.60 -5.76
C LEU A 205 -25.36 42.35 -4.30
N LYS A 206 -25.41 41.08 -3.86
CA LYS A 206 -25.65 40.70 -2.47
C LYS A 206 -24.56 41.21 -1.54
N HIS A 207 -23.29 41.09 -1.94
CA HIS A 207 -22.17 41.60 -1.15
C HIS A 207 -22.26 43.12 -0.97
N ARG A 208 -22.56 43.87 -2.03
CA ARG A 208 -22.76 45.32 -1.97
C ARG A 208 -23.92 45.70 -1.05
N GLN A 209 -25.05 44.97 -1.13
CA GLN A 209 -26.19 45.20 -0.25
C GLN A 209 -25.86 44.91 1.22
N LEU A 210 -25.15 43.81 1.50
CA LEU A 210 -24.73 43.43 2.84
C LEU A 210 -23.76 44.46 3.43
N ALA A 211 -22.78 44.92 2.64
CA ALA A 211 -21.85 45.97 3.04
C ALA A 211 -22.58 47.28 3.38
N GLY A 212 -23.56 47.68 2.57
CA GLY A 212 -24.40 48.85 2.85
C GLY A 212 -25.22 48.72 4.13
N ASN A 213 -25.76 47.54 4.41
CA ASN A 213 -26.50 47.28 5.65
C ASN A 213 -25.59 47.31 6.88
N TYR A 214 -24.39 46.72 6.77
CA TYR A 214 -23.41 46.73 7.84
C TYR A 214 -22.96 48.15 8.19
N GLN A 215 -22.73 48.99 7.17
CA GLN A 215 -22.39 50.40 7.38
C GLN A 215 -23.50 51.15 8.11
N LYS A 216 -24.76 51.01 7.67
CA LYS A 216 -25.91 51.64 8.34
C LYS A 216 -26.04 51.20 9.80
N GLN A 217 -25.80 49.93 10.10
CA GLN A 217 -25.84 49.41 11.46
C GLN A 217 -24.72 49.98 12.33
N ARG A 218 -23.51 50.11 11.77
CA ARG A 218 -22.37 50.76 12.43
C ARG A 218 -22.69 52.22 12.77
N ASP A 219 -23.25 52.96 11.81
CA ASP A 219 -23.62 54.36 11.98
C ASP A 219 -24.73 54.52 13.04
N SER A 220 -25.76 53.68 12.99
CA SER A 220 -26.85 53.67 13.98
C SER A 220 -26.33 53.34 15.38
N ASN A 221 -25.41 52.38 15.51
CA ASN A 221 -24.80 52.03 16.80
C ASN A 221 -23.94 53.19 17.34
N ALA A 222 -23.18 53.87 16.47
CA ALA A 222 -22.40 55.04 16.87
C ALA A 222 -23.32 56.17 17.37
N TRP A 223 -24.43 56.42 16.67
CA TRP A 223 -25.44 57.39 17.09
C TRP A 223 -26.09 57.01 18.44
N ASN A 224 -26.53 55.76 18.60
CA ASN A 224 -27.12 55.27 19.84
C ASN A 224 -26.15 55.40 21.04
N LYS A 225 -24.87 55.10 20.85
CA LYS A 225 -23.84 55.27 21.89
C LYS A 225 -23.65 56.74 22.28
N ALA A 226 -23.66 57.64 21.30
CA ALA A 226 -23.57 59.07 21.57
C ALA A 226 -24.80 59.56 22.34
N GLU A 227 -26.00 59.13 21.96
CA GLU A 227 -27.25 59.51 22.63
C GLU A 227 -27.33 58.93 24.05
N GLN A 228 -26.90 57.68 24.26
CA GLN A 228 -26.81 57.10 25.59
C GLN A 228 -25.87 57.90 26.50
N LYS A 229 -24.74 58.37 25.96
CA LYS A 229 -23.81 59.23 26.70
C LYS A 229 -24.46 60.56 27.07
N ARG A 230 -25.13 61.21 26.11
CA ARG A 230 -25.88 62.47 26.31
C ARG A 230 -26.94 62.32 27.41
N LEU A 231 -27.77 61.28 27.33
CA LEU A 231 -28.82 61.00 28.31
C LEU A 231 -28.25 60.70 29.70
N LYS A 232 -27.12 60.00 29.78
CA LYS A 232 -26.43 59.74 31.05
C LYS A 232 -25.94 61.05 31.69
N GLU A 233 -25.34 61.93 30.90
CA GLU A 233 -24.90 63.26 31.36
C GLU A 233 -26.11 64.12 31.82
N GLU A 234 -27.20 64.12 31.06
CA GLU A 234 -28.44 64.83 31.42
C GLU A 234 -29.08 64.27 32.71
N LEU A 235 -29.10 62.95 32.89
CA LEU A 235 -29.56 62.31 34.12
C LEU A 235 -28.69 62.72 35.32
N THR A 236 -27.37 62.73 35.18
CA THR A 236 -26.48 63.18 36.26
C THR A 236 -26.70 64.66 36.62
N SER A 237 -26.98 65.51 35.64
CA SER A 237 -27.29 66.93 35.87
C SER A 237 -28.64 67.11 36.60
N THR A 238 -29.67 66.38 36.20
CA THR A 238 -30.99 66.45 36.85
C THR A 238 -30.99 65.88 38.26
N VAL A 239 -30.25 64.79 38.52
CA VAL A 239 -30.04 64.25 39.87
C VAL A 239 -29.32 65.25 40.77
N ALA A 240 -28.30 65.95 40.26
CA ALA A 240 -27.61 67.00 41.01
C ALA A 240 -28.57 68.15 41.40
N LYS A 241 -29.39 68.63 40.45
CA LYS A 241 -30.42 69.65 40.71
C LYS A 241 -31.47 69.18 41.73
N LEU A 242 -31.87 67.90 41.66
CA LEU A 242 -32.82 67.34 42.62
C LEU A 242 -32.25 67.31 44.04
N GLU A 243 -31.00 66.85 44.21
CA GLU A 243 -30.36 66.87 45.53
C GLU A 243 -30.17 68.30 46.05
N GLU A 244 -29.87 69.28 45.19
CA GLU A 244 -29.83 70.70 45.55
C GLU A 244 -31.20 71.20 46.07
N THR A 245 -32.30 70.98 45.33
CA THR A 245 -33.65 71.38 45.78
C THR A 245 -34.09 70.68 47.08
N LYS A 246 -33.63 69.46 47.31
CA LYS A 246 -33.88 68.72 48.55
C LYS A 246 -33.13 69.31 49.74
N HIS A 247 -31.91 69.83 49.52
CA HIS A 247 -31.18 70.58 50.56
C HIS A 247 -31.88 71.91 50.87
N GLU A 248 -32.41 72.61 49.85
CA GLU A 248 -33.19 73.84 50.04
C GLU A 248 -34.52 73.60 50.80
N LEU A 249 -35.26 72.52 50.48
CA LEU A 249 -36.49 72.14 51.19
C LEU A 249 -36.23 71.81 52.66
N ALA A 250 -35.12 71.13 52.96
CA ALA A 250 -34.72 70.83 54.33
C ALA A 250 -34.43 72.11 55.14
N ALA A 251 -33.83 73.13 54.51
CA ALA A 251 -33.61 74.44 55.11
C ALA A 251 -34.92 75.18 55.40
N LEU A 252 -35.90 75.14 54.49
CA LEU A 252 -37.23 75.74 54.70
C LEU A 252 -38.04 75.03 55.78
N LYS A 253 -37.92 73.70 55.90
CA LYS A 253 -38.63 72.92 56.93
C LYS A 253 -38.13 73.26 58.35
N ALA A 254 -36.84 73.56 58.52
CA ALA A 254 -36.29 74.03 59.78
C ALA A 254 -36.83 75.42 60.21
N GLN A 255 -37.44 76.18 59.29
CA GLN A 255 -38.00 77.50 59.57
C GLN A 255 -39.47 77.46 60.03
N GLY A 256 -40.19 76.34 59.80
CA GLY A 256 -41.65 76.22 60.00
C GLY A 256 -42.12 75.77 61.40
N ASP A 257 -41.24 75.21 62.24
CA ASP A 257 -41.63 74.62 63.53
C ASP A 257 -41.87 75.65 64.67
N ASN A 258 -41.80 76.96 64.39
CA ASN A 258 -42.05 78.03 65.37
C ASN A 258 -43.40 78.75 65.12
N LYS A 259 -44.53 78.11 65.42
CA LYS A 259 -45.80 78.77 65.85
C LYS A 259 -46.90 77.75 66.17
N GLN A 260 -47.22 77.64 67.46
CA GLN A 260 -48.17 76.70 68.07
C GLN A 260 -49.59 77.31 68.10
N GLY A 261 -50.62 76.50 67.79
CA GLY A 261 -52.03 76.89 67.81
C GLY A 261 -52.69 76.85 69.20
N THR A 262 -53.88 77.45 69.33
CA THR A 262 -54.70 77.42 70.57
C THR A 262 -56.18 77.11 70.23
N PRO A 263 -56.87 76.21 70.98
CA PRO A 263 -58.28 75.89 70.78
C PRO A 263 -59.21 76.47 71.87
N ILE A 264 -60.50 76.62 71.54
CA ILE A 264 -61.59 77.18 72.40
C ILE A 264 -62.64 76.10 72.72
N LEU A 265 -63.14 76.08 73.96
CA LEU A 265 -64.25 75.24 74.46
C LEU A 265 -65.53 76.07 74.70
N VAL A 266 -66.71 75.45 74.54
CA VAL A 266 -68.06 76.02 74.77
C VAL A 266 -68.84 75.13 75.76
N PRO A 267 -69.59 75.69 76.74
CA PRO A 267 -70.57 74.93 77.52
C PRO A 267 -72.04 75.34 77.27
N THR A 268 -72.94 74.38 77.47
CA THR A 268 -74.42 74.44 77.31
C THR A 268 -75.10 74.10 78.64
N VAL A 269 -76.08 74.88 79.11
CA VAL A 269 -77.06 74.57 80.20
C VAL A 269 -78.27 75.51 79.96
N GLY A 270 -79.57 75.21 80.07
CA GLY A 270 -80.35 74.16 80.75
C GLY A 270 -81.44 74.83 81.59
N ASN A 271 -82.72 74.72 81.18
CA ASN A 271 -83.88 75.47 81.70
C ASN A 271 -84.84 74.57 82.51
N LYS A 272 -85.33 74.97 83.71
CA LYS A 272 -86.61 74.52 84.35
C LYS A 272 -87.12 75.50 85.43
N ASN A 273 -88.42 75.80 85.35
CA ASN A 273 -89.21 76.70 86.19
C ASN A 273 -89.96 75.98 87.33
N ALA A 274 -90.30 76.70 88.41
CA ALA A 274 -91.58 76.56 89.15
C ALA A 274 -91.87 77.80 90.04
N THR A 275 -93.15 78.18 90.04
CA THR A 275 -93.87 79.40 90.46
C THR A 275 -94.20 79.57 91.96
N ALA A 276 -94.24 80.84 92.43
CA ALA A 276 -95.42 81.55 93.03
C ALA A 276 -95.09 82.48 94.23
N GLU A 277 -95.25 83.82 94.11
CA GLU A 277 -95.79 84.69 95.20
C GLU A 277 -96.15 86.11 94.71
N LYS A 278 -97.46 86.35 94.54
CA LYS A 278 -98.09 87.55 93.97
C LYS A 278 -97.87 88.85 94.75
N VAL A 279 -97.80 89.96 94.01
CA VAL A 279 -97.75 91.40 94.38
C VAL A 279 -96.36 92.04 94.45
N ARG A 280 -95.27 91.28 94.58
CA ARG A 280 -93.99 91.65 93.92
C ARG A 280 -93.99 91.30 92.43
N ASP A 281 -94.90 90.41 92.03
CA ASP A 281 -95.01 89.83 90.69
C ASP A 281 -95.25 90.86 89.58
N LYS A 282 -96.06 91.93 89.74
CA LYS A 282 -96.35 92.80 88.57
C LYS A 282 -95.18 93.72 88.15
N GLN A 283 -94.45 94.30 89.11
CA GLN A 283 -93.26 95.11 88.79
C GLN A 283 -92.11 94.21 88.31
N ARG A 284 -91.99 93.01 88.88
CA ARG A 284 -91.05 91.98 88.46
C ARG A 284 -91.41 91.46 87.06
N GLU A 285 -92.68 91.19 86.76
CA GLU A 285 -93.19 90.81 85.44
C GLU A 285 -92.96 91.90 84.40
N LEU A 286 -93.07 93.19 84.74
CA LEU A 286 -92.79 94.30 83.82
C LEU A 286 -91.28 94.45 83.57
N GLN A 287 -90.45 94.32 84.61
CA GLN A 287 -88.98 94.26 84.48
C GLN A 287 -88.51 93.01 83.73
N ASP A 288 -89.17 91.87 83.93
CA ASP A 288 -88.93 90.62 83.23
C ASP A 288 -89.42 90.72 81.77
N LEU A 289 -90.53 91.43 81.50
CA LEU A 289 -91.00 91.73 80.14
C LEU A 289 -90.05 92.69 79.41
N GLU A 290 -89.51 93.68 80.11
CA GLU A 290 -88.50 94.59 79.56
C GLU A 290 -87.16 93.87 79.31
N ALA A 291 -86.75 93.00 80.24
CA ALA A 291 -85.58 92.13 80.08
C ALA A 291 -85.76 91.17 78.90
N THR A 292 -86.91 90.50 78.79
CA THR A 292 -87.20 89.61 77.65
C THR A 292 -87.33 90.37 76.33
N HIS A 293 -87.85 91.60 76.33
CA HIS A 293 -87.86 92.45 75.13
C HIS A 293 -86.44 92.84 74.72
N LYS A 294 -85.58 93.21 75.67
CA LYS A 294 -84.17 93.53 75.41
C LYS A 294 -83.39 92.31 74.92
N GLU A 295 -83.61 91.14 75.52
CA GLU A 295 -83.06 89.87 75.08
C GLU A 295 -83.54 89.51 73.67
N LEU A 296 -84.82 89.69 73.35
CA LEU A 296 -85.37 89.49 72.01
C LEU A 296 -84.77 90.45 70.99
N MET A 297 -84.56 91.72 71.35
CA MET A 297 -83.91 92.71 70.49
C MET A 297 -82.43 92.37 70.24
N GLU A 298 -81.72 91.92 71.27
CA GLU A 298 -80.33 91.47 71.14
C GLU A 298 -80.24 90.17 70.32
N LEU A 299 -81.17 89.23 70.52
CA LEU A 299 -81.29 88.02 69.72
C LEU A 299 -81.61 88.34 68.26
N SER A 300 -82.54 89.26 68.02
CA SER A 300 -82.90 89.74 66.68
C SER A 300 -81.69 90.40 65.99
N SER A 301 -80.93 91.21 66.73
CA SER A 301 -79.71 91.85 66.23
C SER A 301 -78.61 90.82 65.92
N LYS A 302 -78.40 89.83 66.80
CA LYS A 302 -77.47 88.70 66.58
C LYS A 302 -77.87 87.89 65.36
N ARG A 303 -79.16 87.57 65.20
CA ARG A 303 -79.68 86.88 64.02
C ARG A 303 -79.52 87.69 62.75
N LEU A 304 -79.74 89.01 62.79
CA LEU A 304 -79.54 89.87 61.63
C LEU A 304 -78.07 89.89 61.20
N GLU A 305 -77.14 89.95 62.15
CA GLU A 305 -75.71 89.90 61.86
C GLU A 305 -75.27 88.54 61.33
N GLU A 306 -75.82 87.45 61.87
CA GLU A 306 -75.61 86.10 61.34
C GLU A 306 -76.13 85.97 59.90
N ILE A 307 -77.31 86.51 59.60
CA ILE A 307 -77.86 86.53 58.23
C ILE A 307 -76.94 87.32 57.30
N ARG A 308 -76.40 88.47 57.72
CA ARG A 308 -75.44 89.24 56.92
C ARG A 308 -74.14 88.48 56.68
N ARG A 309 -73.59 87.82 57.70
CA ARG A 309 -72.40 86.97 57.59
C ARG A 309 -72.65 85.82 56.62
N LEU A 310 -73.75 85.08 56.77
CA LEU A 310 -74.14 83.99 55.88
C LEU A 310 -74.38 84.47 54.45
N HIS A 311 -74.93 85.67 54.27
CA HIS A 311 -75.11 86.26 52.95
C HIS A 311 -73.75 86.57 52.29
N LYS A 312 -72.79 87.10 53.05
CA LYS A 312 -71.42 87.33 52.58
C LYS A 312 -70.72 86.01 52.20
N GLU A 313 -70.85 84.97 53.02
CA GLU A 313 -70.32 83.64 52.73
C GLU A 313 -70.95 83.01 51.49
N ARG A 314 -72.27 83.19 51.31
CA ARG A 314 -72.98 82.76 50.10
C ARG A 314 -72.43 83.46 48.86
N ILE A 315 -72.22 84.78 48.91
CA ILE A 315 -71.63 85.54 47.80
C ILE A 315 -70.22 85.02 47.49
N GLU A 316 -69.38 84.80 48.50
CA GLU A 316 -68.03 84.29 48.31
C GLU A 316 -68.03 82.89 47.67
N THR A 317 -68.93 82.01 48.12
CA THR A 317 -69.10 80.67 47.57
C THR A 317 -69.55 80.73 46.10
N LEU A 318 -70.51 81.61 45.78
CA LEU A 318 -70.96 81.81 44.40
C LEU A 318 -69.84 82.33 43.49
N ASN A 319 -69.01 83.24 43.99
CA ASN A 319 -67.84 83.73 43.25
C ASN A 319 -66.82 82.61 43.00
N LYS A 320 -66.51 81.77 44.00
CA LYS A 320 -65.64 80.60 43.82
C LYS A 320 -66.21 79.63 42.79
N LEU A 321 -67.51 79.37 42.85
CA LEU A 321 -68.18 78.50 41.88
C LEU A 321 -68.07 79.05 40.45
N ALA A 322 -68.26 80.35 40.26
CA ALA A 322 -68.09 81.00 38.96
C ALA A 322 -66.64 80.90 38.44
N THR A 323 -65.64 81.08 39.31
CA THR A 323 -64.23 80.92 38.90
C THR A 323 -63.92 79.49 38.45
N PHE A 324 -64.43 78.47 39.16
CA PHE A 324 -64.24 77.08 38.77
C PHE A 324 -64.95 76.74 37.45
N GLN A 325 -66.15 77.27 37.25
CA GLN A 325 -66.87 77.08 36.00
C GLN A 325 -66.11 77.66 34.80
N ASN A 326 -65.51 78.84 34.96
CA ASN A 326 -64.68 79.46 33.92
C ASN A 326 -63.43 78.63 33.61
N ILE A 327 -62.72 78.15 34.63
CA ILE A 327 -61.56 77.27 34.44
C ILE A 327 -61.96 75.98 33.69
N LEU A 328 -63.09 75.36 34.04
CA LEU A 328 -63.59 74.17 33.36
C LEU A 328 -63.99 74.44 31.90
N THR A 329 -64.60 75.60 31.62
CA THR A 329 -64.89 76.00 30.22
C THR A 329 -63.60 76.23 29.45
N ASP A 330 -62.57 76.80 30.09
CA ASP A 330 -61.26 77.00 29.47
C ASP A 330 -60.61 75.65 29.14
N PHE A 331 -60.59 74.69 30.06
CA PHE A 331 -60.06 73.34 29.78
C PHE A 331 -60.82 72.63 28.66
N LYS A 332 -62.15 72.71 28.65
CA LYS A 332 -62.96 72.12 27.57
C LYS A 332 -62.65 72.79 26.23
N SER A 333 -62.49 74.12 26.23
CA SER A 333 -62.13 74.90 25.05
C SER A 333 -60.73 74.55 24.53
N ILE A 334 -59.75 74.39 25.42
CA ILE A 334 -58.38 73.96 25.10
C ILE A 334 -58.38 72.57 24.48
N ARG A 335 -59.11 71.61 25.06
CA ARG A 335 -59.20 70.25 24.51
C ARG A 335 -59.93 70.21 23.16
N SER A 336 -60.91 71.07 22.94
CA SER A 336 -61.57 71.23 21.64
C SER A 336 -60.79 72.13 20.65
N SER A 337 -59.70 72.74 21.10
CA SER A 337 -58.88 73.60 20.25
C SER A 337 -58.17 72.76 19.20
N LYS A 338 -58.13 73.30 17.98
CA LYS A 338 -57.46 72.69 16.84
C LYS A 338 -55.99 72.37 17.12
N ALA A 339 -55.30 73.21 17.92
CA ALA A 339 -53.91 73.00 18.29
C ALA A 339 -53.71 71.76 19.18
N PHE A 340 -54.59 71.58 20.18
CA PHE A 340 -54.53 70.41 21.07
C PHE A 340 -54.88 69.11 20.32
N GLN A 341 -55.92 69.15 19.48
CA GLN A 341 -56.30 68.01 18.63
C GLN A 341 -55.14 67.62 17.71
N LEU A 342 -54.49 68.58 17.06
CA LEU A 342 -53.34 68.31 16.18
C LEU A 342 -52.19 67.61 16.93
N VAL A 343 -51.84 68.09 18.14
CA VAL A 343 -50.80 67.46 18.96
C VAL A 343 -51.22 66.06 19.42
N ASN A 344 -52.48 65.87 19.78
CA ASN A 344 -53.00 64.55 20.16
C ASN A 344 -52.99 63.57 18.99
N ASP A 345 -53.36 64.01 17.79
CA ASP A 345 -53.32 63.20 16.57
C ASP A 345 -51.87 62.84 16.21
N GLN A 346 -50.94 63.78 16.35
CA GLN A 346 -49.50 63.51 16.18
C GLN A 346 -48.98 62.52 17.22
N LEU A 347 -49.40 62.63 18.47
CA LEU A 347 -49.04 61.68 19.52
C LEU A 347 -49.55 60.27 19.18
N GLN A 348 -50.82 60.14 18.80
CA GLN A 348 -51.39 58.85 18.39
C GLN A 348 -50.67 58.27 17.18
N LYS A 349 -50.33 59.11 16.19
CA LYS A 349 -49.54 58.69 15.03
C LYS A 349 -48.15 58.19 15.45
N SER A 350 -47.44 58.94 16.29
CA SER A 350 -46.11 58.53 16.79
C SER A 350 -46.17 57.24 17.61
N GLN A 351 -47.28 57.01 18.32
CA GLN A 351 -47.48 55.80 19.10
C GLN A 351 -47.72 54.58 18.19
N ALA A 352 -48.51 54.74 17.12
CA ALA A 352 -48.67 53.69 16.11
C ALA A 352 -47.33 53.38 15.40
N GLU A 353 -46.54 54.40 15.06
CA GLU A 353 -45.20 54.21 14.46
C GLU A 353 -44.25 53.47 15.42
N LEU A 354 -44.30 53.76 16.73
CA LEU A 354 -43.53 53.03 17.74
C LEU A 354 -43.95 51.55 17.83
N ASP A 355 -45.25 51.26 17.78
CA ASP A 355 -45.75 49.89 17.77
C ASP A 355 -45.31 49.14 16.51
N ASP A 356 -45.35 49.78 15.34
CA ASP A 356 -44.83 49.22 14.09
C ASP A 356 -43.33 48.91 14.19
N HIS A 357 -42.52 49.83 14.72
CA HIS A 357 -41.10 49.60 14.96
C HIS A 357 -40.84 48.46 15.94
N ARG A 358 -41.66 48.32 16.98
CA ARG A 358 -41.59 47.19 17.91
C ARG A 358 -41.84 45.86 17.21
N THR A 359 -42.85 45.77 16.35
CA THR A 359 -43.10 44.54 15.57
C THR A 359 -41.96 44.22 14.61
N LEU A 360 -41.34 45.23 13.99
CA LEU A 360 -40.18 45.04 13.13
C LEU A 360 -38.97 44.51 13.91
N LEU A 361 -38.75 45.02 15.13
CA LEU A 361 -37.67 44.56 16.00
C LEU A 361 -37.87 43.10 16.42
N GLU A 362 -39.10 42.71 16.77
CA GLU A 362 -39.43 41.31 17.07
C GLU A 362 -39.17 40.39 15.86
N LYS A 363 -39.52 40.81 14.64
CA LYS A 363 -39.20 40.06 13.41
C LYS A 363 -37.69 39.91 13.21
N LEU A 364 -36.94 41.01 13.34
CA LEU A 364 -35.48 41.00 13.20
C LEU A 364 -34.81 40.12 14.27
N GLN A 365 -35.35 40.07 15.48
CA GLN A 365 -34.87 39.18 16.53
C GLN A 365 -35.03 37.71 16.13
N VAL A 366 -36.21 37.32 15.61
CA VAL A 366 -36.45 35.95 15.12
C VAL A 366 -35.54 35.61 13.95
N ASP A 367 -35.34 36.53 13.02
CA ASP A 367 -34.42 36.34 11.88
C ASP A 367 -32.98 36.14 12.38
N MET A 368 -32.52 36.97 13.33
CA MET A 368 -31.19 36.83 13.94
C MET A 368 -31.01 35.46 14.60
N ASP A 369 -32.01 34.99 15.37
CA ASP A 369 -31.97 33.68 16.01
C ASP A 369 -31.93 32.54 14.96
N SER A 370 -32.65 32.70 13.84
CA SER A 370 -32.59 31.79 12.70
C SER A 370 -31.20 31.75 12.07
N PHE A 371 -30.57 32.91 11.86
CA PHE A 371 -29.20 33.01 11.33
C PHE A 371 -28.19 32.35 12.27
N ILE A 372 -28.26 32.60 13.58
CA ILE A 372 -27.39 31.97 14.58
C ILE A 372 -27.54 30.43 14.53
N TRP A 373 -28.77 29.94 14.40
CA TRP A 373 -29.02 28.51 14.29
C TRP A 373 -28.41 27.93 13.01
N GLN A 374 -28.58 28.60 11.86
CA GLN A 374 -27.99 28.19 10.59
C GLN A 374 -26.46 28.23 10.61
N GLU A 375 -25.85 29.25 11.22
CA GLU A 375 -24.41 29.36 11.41
C GLU A 375 -23.88 28.16 12.22
N ARG A 376 -24.56 27.81 13.33
CA ARG A 376 -24.19 26.64 14.13
C ARG A 376 -24.28 25.33 13.33
N GLN A 377 -25.29 25.18 12.49
CA GLN A 377 -25.42 24.02 11.59
C GLN A 377 -24.29 23.99 10.55
N PHE A 378 -23.91 25.14 9.99
CA PHE A 378 -22.81 25.21 9.04
C PHE A 378 -21.47 24.88 9.71
N ASN A 379 -21.20 25.42 10.90
CA ASN A 379 -19.97 25.12 11.65
C ASN A 379 -19.86 23.62 11.96
N GLN A 380 -20.95 22.97 12.37
CA GLN A 380 -20.97 21.51 12.53
C GLN A 380 -20.63 20.76 11.24
N LYS A 381 -21.14 21.22 10.08
CA LYS A 381 -20.81 20.62 8.77
C LYS A 381 -19.34 20.83 8.40
N VAL A 382 -18.76 21.98 8.72
CA VAL A 382 -17.33 22.27 8.51
C VAL A 382 -16.46 21.34 9.36
N ASP A 383 -16.78 21.19 10.65
CA ASP A 383 -16.06 20.27 11.54
C ASP A 383 -16.14 18.82 11.05
N LEU A 384 -17.31 18.39 10.56
CA LEU A 384 -17.51 17.08 9.96
C LEU A 384 -16.73 16.89 8.65
N ALA A 385 -16.54 17.95 7.86
CA ALA A 385 -15.79 17.89 6.60
C ALA A 385 -14.28 17.73 6.81
N GLU A 386 -13.74 18.14 7.95
CA GLU A 386 -12.33 17.94 8.31
C GLU A 386 -11.98 16.45 8.48
N ILE A 387 -12.95 15.63 8.93
CA ILE A 387 -12.75 14.20 9.19
C ILE A 387 -12.39 13.43 7.89
N PRO A 388 -13.19 13.49 6.80
CA PRO A 388 -12.82 12.89 5.53
C PRO A 388 -11.46 13.35 5.01
N GLN A 389 -11.11 14.63 5.19
CA GLN A 389 -9.83 15.17 4.73
C GLN A 389 -8.65 14.56 5.50
N LYS A 390 -8.76 14.43 6.83
CA LYS A 390 -7.78 13.72 7.67
C LYS A 390 -7.66 12.25 7.31
N VAL A 391 -8.79 11.56 7.11
CA VAL A 391 -8.80 10.15 6.68
C VAL A 391 -8.15 9.98 5.31
N SER A 392 -8.46 10.86 4.35
CA SER A 392 -7.85 10.85 3.03
C SER A 392 -6.34 11.08 3.11
N ALA A 393 -5.87 12.03 3.91
CA ALA A 393 -4.44 12.29 4.10
C ALA A 393 -3.72 11.07 4.71
N TYR A 394 -4.34 10.42 5.70
CA TYR A 394 -3.83 9.18 6.28
C TYR A 394 -3.75 8.05 5.24
N CYS A 395 -4.81 7.85 4.45
CA CYS A 395 -4.83 6.83 3.39
C CYS A 395 -3.75 7.10 2.33
N MET A 396 -3.58 8.35 1.90
CA MET A 396 -2.53 8.75 0.95
C MET A 396 -1.13 8.47 1.50
N SER A 397 -0.87 8.81 2.77
CA SER A 397 0.41 8.49 3.43
C SER A 397 0.65 6.98 3.48
N ARG A 398 -0.37 6.20 3.87
CA ARG A 398 -0.28 4.74 3.95
C ARG A 398 -0.04 4.11 2.57
N ILE A 399 -0.69 4.61 1.52
CA ILE A 399 -0.45 4.15 0.13
C ILE A 399 1.00 4.43 -0.26
N ALA A 400 1.50 5.64 -0.03
CA ALA A 400 2.88 5.99 -0.36
C ALA A 400 3.92 5.11 0.36
N ASP A 401 3.66 4.74 1.62
CA ASP A 401 4.52 3.82 2.36
C ASP A 401 4.47 2.40 1.78
N LEU A 402 3.27 1.90 1.45
CA LEU A 402 3.12 0.59 0.80
C LEU A 402 3.76 0.56 -0.60
N GLU A 403 3.69 1.65 -1.37
CA GLU A 403 4.36 1.77 -2.66
C GLU A 403 5.89 1.69 -2.52
N LYS A 404 6.46 2.33 -1.50
CA LYS A 404 7.89 2.19 -1.18
C LYS A 404 8.26 0.75 -0.84
N ASP A 405 7.44 0.08 -0.03
CA ASP A 405 7.66 -1.32 0.33
C ASP A 405 7.59 -2.25 -0.89
N VAL A 406 6.61 -2.05 -1.77
CA VAL A 406 6.49 -2.79 -3.03
C VAL A 406 7.72 -2.56 -3.92
N GLN A 407 8.17 -1.31 -4.04
CA GLN A 407 9.38 -1.00 -4.83
C GLN A 407 10.62 -1.67 -4.23
N LYS A 408 10.76 -1.67 -2.91
CA LYS A 408 11.86 -2.36 -2.22
C LYS A 408 11.83 -3.87 -2.50
N LEU A 409 10.68 -4.52 -2.36
CA LEU A 409 10.52 -5.94 -2.66
C LEU A 409 10.78 -6.26 -4.13
N SER A 410 10.38 -5.39 -5.05
CA SER A 410 10.68 -5.52 -6.48
C SER A 410 12.20 -5.50 -6.74
N ASN A 411 12.91 -4.56 -6.09
CA ASN A 411 14.36 -4.47 -6.18
C ASN A 411 15.05 -5.72 -5.59
N GLU A 412 14.60 -6.20 -4.43
CA GLU A 412 15.09 -7.44 -3.81
C GLU A 412 14.87 -8.66 -4.72
N LYS A 413 13.67 -8.79 -5.29
CA LYS A 413 13.35 -9.85 -6.27
C LYS A 413 14.31 -9.78 -7.46
N ASN A 414 14.55 -8.61 -8.02
CA ASN A 414 15.46 -8.45 -9.16
C ASN A 414 16.91 -8.84 -8.80
N MET A 415 17.38 -8.47 -7.60
CA MET A 415 18.69 -8.92 -7.10
C MET A 415 18.78 -10.43 -6.94
N LEU A 416 17.72 -11.09 -6.45
CA LEU A 416 17.68 -12.54 -6.32
C LEU A 416 17.64 -13.24 -7.68
N VAL A 417 16.88 -12.71 -8.64
CA VAL A 417 16.85 -13.21 -10.02
C VAL A 417 18.25 -13.11 -10.65
N LEU A 418 18.93 -11.98 -10.50
CA LEU A 418 20.31 -11.81 -10.99
C LEU A 418 21.27 -12.83 -10.37
N LYS A 419 21.22 -13.02 -9.04
CA LYS A 419 22.05 -14.03 -8.35
C LYS A 419 21.74 -15.45 -8.84
N LEU A 420 20.48 -15.75 -9.09
CA LEU A 420 20.07 -17.06 -9.62
C LEU A 420 20.58 -17.27 -11.05
N GLU A 421 20.48 -16.24 -11.92
CA GLU A 421 21.04 -16.29 -13.26
C GLU A 421 22.56 -16.48 -13.22
N GLU A 422 23.27 -15.77 -12.36
CA GLU A 422 24.72 -15.91 -12.18
C GLU A 422 25.10 -17.32 -11.72
N ALA A 423 24.41 -17.87 -10.71
CA ALA A 423 24.59 -19.24 -10.26
C ALA A 423 24.28 -20.26 -11.37
N SER A 424 23.28 -20.00 -12.23
CA SER A 424 22.97 -20.86 -13.37
C SER A 424 24.05 -20.83 -14.47
N ARG A 425 24.79 -19.73 -14.56
CA ARG A 425 25.91 -19.54 -15.50
C ARG A 425 27.23 -20.11 -14.97
N GLU A 426 27.29 -20.63 -13.73
CA GLU A 426 28.51 -21.21 -13.19
C GLU A 426 29.08 -22.27 -14.14
N PRO A 427 30.31 -22.07 -14.66
CA PRO A 427 30.89 -22.95 -15.67
C PRO A 427 31.11 -24.38 -15.17
N GLY A 428 31.19 -24.56 -13.84
CA GLY A 428 31.31 -25.87 -13.21
C GLY A 428 30.17 -26.83 -13.58
N ARG A 429 28.90 -26.36 -13.58
CA ARG A 429 27.75 -27.21 -13.93
C ARG A 429 27.83 -27.71 -15.36
N ASN A 430 28.12 -26.81 -16.31
CA ASN A 430 28.24 -27.18 -17.73
C ASN A 430 29.45 -28.06 -17.99
N GLN A 431 30.56 -27.83 -17.30
CA GLN A 431 31.76 -28.67 -17.39
C GLN A 431 31.50 -30.08 -16.85
N VAL A 432 30.79 -30.22 -15.72
CA VAL A 432 30.38 -31.52 -15.16
C VAL A 432 29.42 -32.24 -16.12
N ILE A 433 28.40 -31.55 -16.64
CA ILE A 433 27.47 -32.13 -17.63
C ILE A 433 28.22 -32.59 -18.89
N SER A 434 29.16 -31.80 -19.39
CA SER A 434 29.95 -32.16 -20.57
C SER A 434 30.84 -33.38 -20.32
N LYS A 435 31.51 -33.44 -19.16
CA LYS A 435 32.32 -34.60 -18.75
C LYS A 435 31.46 -35.86 -18.61
N PHE A 436 30.29 -35.74 -17.97
CA PHE A 436 29.37 -36.86 -17.81
C PHE A 436 28.82 -37.34 -19.15
N ARG A 437 28.46 -36.41 -20.06
CA ARG A 437 28.02 -36.74 -21.42
C ARG A 437 29.12 -37.44 -22.22
N ALA A 438 30.37 -37.00 -22.11
CA ALA A 438 31.50 -37.65 -22.73
C ALA A 438 31.68 -39.08 -22.22
N LEU A 439 31.61 -39.29 -20.89
CA LEU A 439 31.70 -40.61 -20.27
C LEU A 439 30.58 -41.55 -20.73
N VAL A 440 29.33 -41.06 -20.76
CA VAL A 440 28.17 -41.83 -21.25
C VAL A 440 28.32 -42.17 -22.74
N SER A 441 28.91 -41.26 -23.53
CA SER A 441 29.14 -41.49 -24.96
C SER A 441 30.28 -42.48 -25.23
N SER A 442 31.30 -42.55 -24.37
CA SER A 442 32.42 -43.51 -24.52
C SER A 442 32.06 -44.91 -24.02
N LEU A 443 31.13 -45.03 -23.07
CA LEU A 443 30.76 -46.28 -22.42
C LEU A 443 30.39 -47.43 -23.39
N PRO A 444 29.58 -47.23 -24.45
CA PRO A 444 29.28 -48.30 -25.41
C PRO A 444 30.51 -48.82 -26.15
N THR A 445 31.47 -47.93 -26.44
CA THR A 445 32.71 -48.28 -27.13
C THR A 445 33.63 -49.07 -26.21
N GLU A 446 33.78 -48.64 -24.95
CA GLU A 446 34.52 -49.38 -23.92
C GLU A 446 33.86 -50.74 -23.65
N MET A 447 32.55 -50.81 -23.44
CA MET A 447 31.84 -52.08 -23.31
C MET A 447 32.05 -52.99 -24.53
N GLY A 448 32.01 -52.44 -25.75
CA GLY A 448 32.31 -53.18 -26.97
C GLY A 448 33.76 -53.68 -27.05
N SER A 449 34.72 -52.95 -26.47
CA SER A 449 36.11 -53.42 -26.34
C SER A 449 36.25 -54.56 -25.31
N VAL A 450 35.60 -54.43 -24.15
CA VAL A 450 35.59 -55.46 -23.10
C VAL A 450 34.90 -56.73 -23.60
N GLN A 451 33.77 -56.60 -24.30
CA GLN A 451 33.06 -57.73 -24.90
C GLN A 451 33.94 -58.47 -25.92
N ARG A 452 34.71 -57.75 -26.74
CA ARG A 452 35.64 -58.35 -27.71
C ARG A 452 36.80 -59.08 -27.02
N GLU A 453 37.40 -58.49 -25.99
CA GLU A 453 38.45 -59.17 -25.21
C GLU A 453 37.89 -60.41 -24.50
N LEU A 454 36.68 -60.35 -23.98
CA LEU A 454 36.00 -61.51 -23.39
C LEU A 454 35.79 -62.63 -24.43
N SER A 455 35.37 -62.30 -25.65
CA SER A 455 35.24 -63.32 -26.72
C SER A 455 36.60 -63.92 -27.09
N LYS A 456 37.66 -63.12 -27.21
CA LYS A 456 39.02 -63.63 -27.48
C LYS A 456 39.48 -64.58 -26.38
N HIS A 457 39.25 -64.24 -25.11
CA HIS A 457 39.58 -65.13 -24.00
C HIS A 457 38.78 -66.43 -24.01
N LYS A 458 37.49 -66.40 -24.39
CA LYS A 458 36.70 -67.62 -24.58
C LYS A 458 37.28 -68.49 -25.69
N ASP A 459 37.64 -67.90 -26.84
CA ASP A 459 38.24 -68.62 -27.96
C ASP A 459 39.60 -69.23 -27.57
N ALA A 460 40.45 -68.46 -26.89
CA ALA A 460 41.72 -68.95 -26.36
C ALA A 460 41.53 -70.10 -25.35
N SER A 461 40.50 -70.01 -24.49
CA SER A 461 40.16 -71.09 -23.56
C SER A 461 39.73 -72.35 -24.29
N LEU A 462 38.93 -72.23 -25.36
CA LEU A 462 38.53 -73.38 -26.19
C LEU A 462 39.74 -74.03 -26.87
N GLN A 463 40.65 -73.23 -27.42
CA GLN A 463 41.91 -73.73 -27.99
C GLN A 463 42.76 -74.44 -26.94
N LEU A 464 42.87 -73.90 -25.73
CA LEU A 464 43.59 -74.53 -24.63
C LEU A 464 42.97 -75.89 -24.25
N HIS A 465 41.63 -75.97 -24.18
CA HIS A 465 40.95 -77.26 -23.96
C HIS A 465 41.24 -78.27 -25.08
N SER A 466 41.24 -77.83 -26.34
CA SER A 466 41.61 -78.69 -27.49
C SER A 466 43.04 -79.20 -27.37
N LEU A 467 44.00 -78.29 -27.11
CA LEU A 467 45.41 -78.65 -26.91
C LEU A 467 45.60 -79.58 -25.72
N ARG A 468 44.88 -79.35 -24.62
CA ARG A 468 44.94 -80.24 -23.44
C ARG A 468 44.41 -81.64 -23.77
N ALA A 469 43.33 -81.74 -24.55
CA ALA A 469 42.82 -83.02 -25.01
C ALA A 469 43.83 -83.75 -25.92
N GLU A 470 44.49 -83.02 -26.81
CA GLU A 470 45.56 -83.55 -27.66
C GLU A 470 46.75 -84.03 -26.83
N VAL A 471 47.21 -83.25 -25.84
CA VAL A 471 48.27 -83.66 -24.91
C VAL A 471 47.89 -84.93 -24.14
N HIS A 472 46.64 -85.05 -23.67
CA HIS A 472 46.19 -86.29 -23.02
C HIS A 472 46.18 -87.49 -23.99
N SER A 473 45.76 -87.28 -25.24
CA SER A 473 45.81 -88.32 -26.28
C SER A 473 47.25 -88.76 -26.56
N LEU A 474 48.16 -87.81 -26.77
CA LEU A 474 49.58 -88.09 -27.00
C LEU A 474 50.23 -88.75 -25.78
N SER A 475 49.89 -88.33 -24.57
CA SER A 475 50.37 -88.96 -23.33
C SER A 475 49.89 -90.39 -23.20
N SER A 476 48.63 -90.69 -23.55
CA SER A 476 48.12 -92.07 -23.58
C SER A 476 48.86 -92.92 -24.62
N ILE A 477 49.13 -92.37 -25.81
CA ILE A 477 49.92 -93.05 -26.85
C ILE A 477 51.35 -93.30 -26.36
N LEU A 478 51.99 -92.32 -25.73
CA LEU A 478 53.34 -92.43 -25.19
C LEU A 478 53.42 -93.52 -24.12
N ASN A 479 52.52 -93.51 -23.13
CA ASN A 479 52.47 -94.54 -22.09
C ASN A 479 52.31 -95.95 -22.68
N ARG A 480 51.47 -96.11 -23.70
CA ARG A 480 51.32 -97.40 -24.40
C ARG A 480 52.62 -97.83 -25.07
N ARG A 481 53.34 -96.92 -25.73
CA ARG A 481 54.64 -97.21 -26.35
C ARG A 481 55.71 -97.56 -25.30
N GLU A 482 55.69 -96.88 -24.17
CA GLU A 482 56.60 -97.16 -23.06
C GLU A 482 56.37 -98.57 -22.50
N GLN A 483 55.11 -98.98 -22.30
CA GLN A 483 54.76 -100.36 -21.92
C GLN A 483 55.21 -101.39 -22.97
N GLU A 484 55.01 -101.12 -24.27
CA GLU A 484 55.48 -101.99 -25.36
C GLU A 484 57.02 -102.15 -25.32
N ILE A 485 57.76 -101.07 -25.08
CA ILE A 485 59.24 -101.10 -24.95
C ILE A 485 59.65 -101.92 -23.72
N GLU A 486 59.01 -101.72 -22.58
CA GLU A 486 59.33 -102.45 -21.35
C GLU A 486 59.03 -103.96 -21.49
N GLU A 487 57.95 -104.33 -22.20
CA GLU A 487 57.64 -105.73 -22.53
C GLU A 487 58.70 -106.34 -23.47
N ILE A 488 59.12 -105.61 -24.51
CA ILE A 488 60.20 -106.06 -25.42
C ILE A 488 61.52 -106.18 -24.67
N SER A 489 61.85 -105.22 -23.81
CA SER A 489 63.05 -105.24 -22.97
C SER A 489 63.03 -106.45 -22.02
N CYS A 490 61.89 -106.74 -21.41
CA CYS A 490 61.70 -107.93 -20.58
C CYS A 490 61.93 -109.20 -21.40
N LYS A 491 61.32 -109.33 -22.59
CA LYS A 491 61.54 -110.47 -23.50
C LYS A 491 63.01 -110.61 -23.93
N SER A 492 63.69 -109.49 -24.20
CA SER A 492 65.12 -109.47 -24.50
C SER A 492 65.96 -109.97 -23.33
N GLY A 493 65.68 -109.51 -22.11
CA GLY A 493 66.39 -109.98 -20.91
C GLY A 493 66.20 -111.49 -20.64
N HIS A 494 65.02 -112.05 -20.96
CA HIS A 494 64.81 -113.50 -20.95
C HIS A 494 65.65 -114.19 -22.03
N ALA A 495 65.67 -113.67 -23.25
CA ALA A 495 66.50 -114.21 -24.33
C ALA A 495 68.00 -114.14 -24.00
N ASP A 496 68.50 -113.06 -23.40
CA ASP A 496 69.88 -112.95 -22.93
C ASP A 496 70.19 -113.98 -21.84
N SER A 497 69.25 -114.22 -20.92
CA SER A 497 69.37 -115.26 -19.88
C SER A 497 69.45 -116.66 -20.51
N ASP A 498 68.61 -116.96 -21.49
CA ASP A 498 68.61 -118.22 -22.25
C ASP A 498 69.91 -118.41 -23.04
N ILE A 499 70.43 -117.35 -23.68
CA ILE A 499 71.73 -117.35 -24.35
C ILE A 499 72.85 -117.67 -23.36
N THR A 500 72.81 -117.09 -22.16
CA THR A 500 73.81 -117.33 -21.11
C THR A 500 73.76 -118.79 -20.63
N GLN A 501 72.57 -119.38 -20.49
CA GLN A 501 72.41 -120.82 -20.18
C GLN A 501 72.94 -121.72 -21.31
N LEU A 502 72.61 -121.40 -22.56
CA LEU A 502 73.12 -122.13 -23.72
C LEU A 502 74.65 -122.08 -23.80
N GLN A 503 75.25 -120.92 -23.55
CA GLN A 503 76.70 -120.78 -23.48
C GLN A 503 77.32 -121.64 -22.36
N TYR A 504 76.68 -121.74 -21.20
CA TYR A 504 77.10 -122.63 -20.12
C TYR A 504 77.06 -124.11 -20.57
N LEU A 505 75.94 -124.55 -21.16
CA LEU A 505 75.78 -125.91 -21.69
C LEU A 505 76.80 -126.24 -22.78
N VAL A 506 77.07 -125.30 -23.69
CA VAL A 506 78.09 -125.46 -24.73
C VAL A 506 79.48 -125.60 -24.11
N ARG A 507 79.81 -124.83 -23.07
CA ARG A 507 81.08 -124.95 -22.36
C ARG A 507 81.22 -126.31 -21.67
N ASP A 508 80.19 -126.76 -20.98
CA ASP A 508 80.14 -128.07 -20.31
C ASP A 508 80.29 -129.24 -21.30
N LEU A 509 79.59 -129.18 -22.44
CA LEU A 509 79.77 -130.15 -23.54
C LEU A 509 81.20 -130.14 -24.10
N ARG A 510 81.85 -128.97 -24.14
CA ARG A 510 83.23 -128.82 -24.62
C ARG A 510 84.23 -129.43 -23.64
N GLU A 511 84.05 -129.20 -22.33
CA GLU A 511 84.81 -129.87 -21.27
C GLU A 511 84.62 -131.39 -21.32
N ASN A 512 83.38 -131.87 -21.42
CA ASN A 512 83.08 -133.29 -21.59
C ASN A 512 83.76 -133.89 -22.84
N ALA A 513 83.78 -133.15 -23.96
CA ALA A 513 84.46 -133.59 -25.17
C ALA A 513 85.99 -133.66 -25.00
N GLU A 514 86.59 -132.74 -24.25
CA GLU A 514 88.01 -132.78 -23.90
C GLU A 514 88.33 -133.94 -22.93
N GLU A 515 87.47 -134.22 -21.94
CA GLU A 515 87.59 -135.40 -21.07
C GLU A 515 87.47 -136.71 -21.85
N LEU A 516 86.48 -136.84 -22.74
CA LEU A 516 86.33 -137.99 -23.64
C LEU A 516 87.55 -138.17 -24.54
N LYS A 517 88.14 -137.07 -25.03
CA LYS A 517 89.39 -137.11 -25.80
C LYS A 517 90.55 -137.63 -24.96
N LEU A 518 90.65 -137.22 -23.69
CA LEU A 518 91.61 -137.75 -22.74
C LEU A 518 91.41 -139.25 -22.51
N PHE A 519 90.16 -139.70 -22.37
CA PHE A 519 89.80 -141.12 -22.22
C PHE A 519 90.22 -141.96 -23.43
N VAL A 520 90.03 -141.43 -24.64
CA VAL A 520 90.49 -142.06 -25.89
C VAL A 520 92.01 -142.14 -25.95
N GLU A 521 92.73 -141.10 -25.52
CA GLU A 521 94.19 -141.12 -25.44
C GLU A 521 94.71 -142.12 -24.39
N LEU A 522 94.03 -142.26 -23.26
CA LEU A 522 94.37 -143.22 -22.22
C LEU A 522 94.15 -144.67 -22.70
N TYR A 523 93.03 -144.94 -23.38
CA TYR A 523 92.77 -146.24 -24.01
C TYR A 523 93.78 -146.61 -25.11
N LYS A 524 94.38 -145.62 -25.77
CA LYS A 524 95.45 -145.84 -26.76
C LYS A 524 96.79 -146.22 -26.10
N HIS A 525 97.02 -145.85 -24.85
CA HIS A 525 98.30 -146.08 -24.17
C HIS A 525 98.35 -147.38 -23.35
N GLU A 526 97.21 -147.99 -23.01
CA GLU A 526 97.15 -149.09 -22.03
C GLU A 526 96.62 -150.43 -22.59
N SER A 527 96.31 -150.52 -23.89
CA SER A 527 95.89 -151.77 -24.53
C SER A 527 97.05 -152.45 -25.27
N THR A 528 97.60 -153.50 -24.66
CA THR A 528 98.71 -154.32 -25.20
C THR A 528 98.25 -155.42 -26.16
N ASP A 529 96.97 -155.46 -26.57
CA ASP A 529 96.46 -156.49 -27.49
C ASP A 529 95.77 -155.88 -28.72
N SER A 530 96.60 -155.56 -29.71
CA SER A 530 96.25 -154.98 -31.02
C SER A 530 95.30 -155.86 -31.87
N ARG A 531 94.95 -157.08 -31.44
CA ARG A 531 94.16 -158.00 -32.25
C ARG A 531 92.67 -157.68 -32.26
N GLN A 532 92.09 -157.25 -31.13
CA GLN A 532 90.65 -156.93 -31.08
C GLN A 532 90.31 -155.60 -31.76
N LEU A 533 91.26 -154.67 -31.82
CA LEU A 533 91.11 -153.40 -32.53
C LEU A 533 91.15 -153.62 -34.05
N MET A 534 92.01 -154.52 -34.54
CA MET A 534 92.02 -154.97 -35.93
C MET A 534 90.71 -155.68 -36.31
N GLU A 535 90.18 -156.56 -35.47
CA GLU A 535 88.91 -157.26 -35.76
C GLU A 535 87.68 -156.33 -35.73
N SER A 536 87.72 -155.26 -34.91
CA SER A 536 86.69 -154.21 -34.93
C SER A 536 86.81 -153.36 -36.21
N ARG A 537 88.03 -153.00 -36.60
CA ARG A 537 88.31 -152.23 -37.82
C ARG A 537 88.00 -153.01 -39.09
N ASP A 538 88.25 -154.32 -39.11
CA ASP A 538 87.89 -155.20 -40.23
C ASP A 538 86.36 -155.40 -40.33
N ARG A 539 85.66 -155.49 -39.19
CA ARG A 539 84.18 -155.48 -39.17
C ARG A 539 83.61 -154.15 -39.64
N GLU A 540 84.20 -153.03 -39.22
CA GLU A 540 83.83 -151.70 -39.68
C GLU A 540 84.09 -151.53 -41.18
N LEU A 541 85.22 -152.03 -41.71
CA LEU A 541 85.52 -152.03 -43.15
C LEU A 541 84.56 -152.92 -43.95
N SER A 542 84.17 -154.08 -43.41
CA SER A 542 83.15 -154.97 -43.99
C SER A 542 81.78 -154.29 -44.07
N GLU A 543 81.34 -153.65 -42.99
CA GLU A 543 80.06 -152.94 -42.97
C GLU A 543 80.11 -151.66 -43.83
N TRP A 544 81.25 -150.95 -43.86
CA TRP A 544 81.45 -149.84 -44.79
C TRP A 544 81.41 -150.30 -46.24
N ALA A 545 81.94 -151.48 -46.58
CA ALA A 545 81.80 -152.05 -47.92
C ALA A 545 80.33 -152.37 -48.26
N ARG A 546 79.55 -152.90 -47.29
CA ARG A 546 78.10 -153.10 -47.47
C ARG A 546 77.35 -151.78 -47.67
N VAL A 547 77.67 -150.76 -46.89
CA VAL A 547 77.09 -149.41 -47.03
C VAL A 547 77.51 -148.77 -48.36
N HIS A 548 78.75 -148.96 -48.82
CA HIS A 548 79.19 -148.43 -50.12
C HIS A 548 78.51 -149.15 -51.29
N VAL A 549 78.26 -150.46 -51.19
CA VAL A 549 77.48 -151.21 -52.18
C VAL A 549 76.02 -150.74 -52.18
N LEU A 550 75.41 -150.55 -51.01
CA LEU A 550 74.06 -149.98 -50.88
C LEU A 550 74.01 -148.56 -51.47
N LYS A 551 74.97 -147.71 -51.16
CA LYS A 551 75.09 -146.33 -51.68
C LYS A 551 75.31 -146.28 -53.19
N TYR A 552 76.06 -147.23 -53.76
CA TYR A 552 76.24 -147.34 -55.21
C TYR A 552 74.99 -147.91 -55.90
N SER A 553 74.21 -148.77 -55.22
CA SER A 553 72.92 -149.29 -55.70
C SER A 553 71.78 -148.25 -55.63
N LEU A 554 71.85 -147.35 -54.65
CA LEU A 554 70.96 -146.20 -54.45
C LEU A 554 71.50 -144.92 -55.11
N ASN A 555 72.49 -145.03 -56.02
CA ASN A 555 73.00 -143.87 -56.74
C ASN A 555 71.88 -143.24 -57.56
N GLU A 556 71.52 -142.02 -57.17
CA GLU A 556 70.40 -141.22 -57.68
C GLU A 556 70.42 -141.14 -59.20
N SER A 557 71.61 -141.01 -59.82
CA SER A 557 71.79 -140.99 -61.28
C SER A 557 71.37 -142.30 -61.99
N LYS A 558 71.53 -143.48 -61.37
CA LYS A 558 71.07 -144.78 -61.94
C LYS A 558 69.58 -145.03 -61.69
N LEU A 559 69.01 -144.44 -60.64
CA LEU A 559 67.57 -144.44 -60.41
C LEU A 559 66.89 -143.49 -61.40
N GLU A 560 67.45 -142.30 -61.57
CA GLU A 560 67.04 -141.27 -62.52
C GLU A 560 67.17 -141.78 -63.96
N GLN A 561 68.26 -142.45 -64.35
CA GLN A 561 68.37 -143.13 -65.65
C GLN A 561 67.33 -144.24 -65.84
N ARG A 562 66.96 -144.99 -64.80
CA ARG A 562 65.90 -146.02 -64.89
C ARG A 562 64.51 -145.41 -65.01
N VAL A 563 64.26 -144.28 -64.34
CA VAL A 563 63.02 -143.51 -64.46
C VAL A 563 62.93 -142.85 -65.85
N ILE A 564 64.03 -142.28 -66.36
CA ILE A 564 64.11 -141.72 -67.72
C ILE A 564 63.89 -142.82 -68.76
N ALA A 565 64.57 -143.97 -68.64
CA ALA A 565 64.39 -145.08 -69.56
C ALA A 565 62.98 -145.69 -69.51
N ALA A 566 62.34 -145.73 -68.33
CA ALA A 566 60.96 -146.15 -68.20
C ALA A 566 59.98 -145.15 -68.85
N ASN A 567 60.19 -143.85 -68.64
CA ASN A 567 59.38 -142.79 -69.26
C ASN A 567 59.60 -142.73 -70.79
N GLU A 568 60.82 -142.95 -71.30
CA GLU A 568 61.09 -143.06 -72.74
C GLU A 568 60.46 -144.32 -73.35
N ALA A 569 60.52 -145.46 -72.66
CA ALA A 569 59.86 -146.69 -73.12
C ALA A 569 58.32 -146.54 -73.14
N GLU A 570 57.75 -145.85 -72.15
CA GLU A 570 56.33 -145.52 -72.11
C GLU A 570 55.93 -144.53 -73.21
N ALA A 571 56.73 -143.48 -73.44
CA ALA A 571 56.51 -142.54 -74.53
C ALA A 571 56.62 -143.20 -75.91
N MET A 572 57.59 -144.10 -76.13
CA MET A 572 57.70 -144.88 -77.37
C MET A 572 56.53 -145.84 -77.56
N SER A 573 56.01 -146.43 -76.47
CA SER A 573 54.81 -147.26 -76.50
C SER A 573 53.56 -146.44 -76.88
N GLN A 574 53.36 -145.29 -76.24
CA GLN A 574 52.24 -144.39 -76.54
C GLN A 574 52.34 -143.77 -77.94
N GLN A 575 53.55 -143.45 -78.43
CA GLN A 575 53.76 -143.00 -79.81
C GLN A 575 53.49 -144.11 -80.82
N ARG A 576 53.93 -145.35 -80.55
CA ARG A 576 53.59 -146.51 -81.41
C ARG A 576 52.10 -146.78 -81.43
N LEU A 577 51.43 -146.65 -80.30
CA LEU A 577 49.96 -146.75 -80.22
C LEU A 577 49.31 -145.66 -81.07
N ALA A 578 49.71 -144.39 -80.90
CA ALA A 578 49.17 -143.28 -81.68
C ALA A 578 49.46 -143.41 -83.20
N THR A 579 50.62 -143.95 -83.57
CA THR A 579 50.99 -144.20 -84.98
C THR A 579 50.15 -145.33 -85.56
N ALA A 580 49.95 -146.42 -84.83
CA ALA A 580 49.08 -147.51 -85.24
C ALA A 580 47.60 -147.06 -85.31
N GLU A 581 47.15 -146.22 -84.37
CA GLU A 581 45.81 -145.63 -84.40
C GLU A 581 45.63 -144.67 -85.58
N ALA A 582 46.65 -143.89 -85.93
CA ALA A 582 46.65 -143.05 -87.13
C ALA A 582 46.66 -143.88 -88.42
N GLU A 583 47.43 -144.97 -88.49
CA GLU A 583 47.43 -145.89 -89.63
C GLU A 583 46.09 -146.62 -89.77
N ILE A 584 45.47 -147.04 -88.67
CA ILE A 584 44.12 -147.61 -88.68
C ILE A 584 43.10 -146.56 -89.16
N ALA A 585 43.22 -145.32 -88.70
CA ALA A 585 42.35 -144.22 -89.14
C ALA A 585 42.55 -143.89 -90.64
N GLU A 586 43.79 -143.86 -91.13
CA GLU A 586 44.11 -143.61 -92.54
C GLU A 586 43.68 -144.78 -93.44
N LEU A 587 43.90 -146.03 -93.02
CA LEU A 587 43.41 -147.21 -93.72
C LEU A 587 41.89 -147.27 -93.74
N SER A 588 41.23 -146.88 -92.64
CA SER A 588 39.78 -146.72 -92.61
C SER A 588 39.33 -145.64 -93.60
N GLN A 589 40.02 -144.50 -93.65
CA GLN A 589 39.70 -143.42 -94.60
C GLN A 589 39.97 -143.82 -96.06
N LYS A 590 41.06 -144.54 -96.35
CA LYS A 590 41.41 -145.06 -97.69
C LYS A 590 40.45 -146.16 -98.13
N LEU A 591 40.01 -147.03 -97.21
CA LEU A 591 38.99 -148.02 -97.49
C LEU A 591 37.66 -147.34 -97.81
N GLU A 592 37.23 -146.35 -97.01
CA GLU A 592 36.03 -145.57 -97.27
C GLU A 592 36.13 -144.79 -98.60
N ALA A 593 37.29 -144.20 -98.90
CA ALA A 593 37.52 -143.48 -100.14
C ALA A 593 37.56 -144.42 -101.35
N SER A 594 38.18 -145.59 -101.26
CA SER A 594 38.18 -146.60 -102.31
C SER A 594 36.79 -147.16 -102.55
N ARG A 595 36.02 -147.40 -101.47
CA ARG A 595 34.62 -147.77 -101.54
C ARG A 595 33.82 -146.70 -102.26
N ARG A 596 34.05 -145.41 -101.96
CA ARG A 596 33.43 -144.27 -102.67
C ARG A 596 33.91 -144.10 -104.11
N TYR A 597 35.17 -144.39 -104.43
CA TYR A 597 35.70 -144.29 -105.79
C TYR A 597 35.20 -145.42 -106.68
N SER A 598 35.08 -146.64 -106.14
CA SER A 598 34.32 -147.71 -106.81
C SER A 598 32.87 -147.30 -107.00
N ILE A 599 32.21 -146.68 -106.00
CA ILE A 599 30.86 -146.12 -106.15
C ILE A 599 30.79 -145.04 -107.25
N HIS A 600 31.88 -144.33 -107.55
CA HIS A 600 31.88 -143.28 -108.58
C HIS A 600 32.27 -143.77 -109.99
N ILE A 601 33.15 -144.77 -110.14
CA ILE A 601 33.41 -145.39 -111.46
C ILE A 601 32.25 -146.33 -111.83
N HIS A 602 31.46 -146.78 -110.84
CA HIS A 602 30.16 -147.38 -111.09
C HIS A 602 29.14 -146.44 -111.74
N SER A 603 29.40 -145.13 -111.83
CA SER A 603 28.46 -144.16 -112.40
C SER A 603 28.93 -143.47 -113.69
N SER A 604 30.01 -143.92 -114.32
CA SER A 604 30.50 -143.41 -115.63
C SER A 604 30.59 -144.52 -116.68
N PHE A 605 29.47 -145.19 -116.92
CA PHE A 605 29.08 -145.58 -118.28
C PHE A 605 28.56 -144.32 -118.99
N SER A 606 28.73 -144.24 -120.32
CA SER A 606 27.81 -143.54 -121.23
C SER A 606 27.75 -141.99 -121.23
N ILE A 607 27.94 -141.47 -122.46
CA ILE A 607 27.84 -140.08 -123.00
C ILE A 607 29.16 -139.31 -123.05
#